data_AF-E3FZT8-F1
#
_entry.id   AF-E3FZT8-F1
#
_cell.length_a   1.000
_cell.length_b   1.000
_cell.length_c   1.000
_cell.angle_alpha   90.00
_cell.angle_beta   90.00
_cell.angle_gamma   90.00
#
_symmetry.space_group_name_H-M   'P 1'
#
loop_
_entity.id
_entity.type
_entity.pdbx_description
1 polymer ?
#
loop_
_entity_poly.entity_id
_entity_poly.type
_entity_poly.pdbx_seq_one_letter_code
_entity_poly.pdbx_strand_id
1 'polypeptide(L)'
;MMRRTLAIVGWMVVLLVGASSRAQEPERAPTAAERFEQLSPEQKEALRAKLREFKALPQEEQKRIRANLERLQRMSPEERERLRANLSDFNRLSPGERQLLRERFGEFQNLSQERKAELRKRMREYLRAHPERREQMRENLRRWRQLSPEQRQELRDRMRERRRR
;
A
#
# COMPACT_ATOMS: atom_id res chain seq x y z
N MET A 1 -6.92 -20.24 -13.63
CA MET A 1 -6.14 -19.08 -14.09
C MET A 1 -6.68 -17.80 -13.44
N MET A 2 -6.14 -17.38 -12.28
CA MET A 2 -6.74 -16.27 -11.52
C MET A 2 -5.72 -15.19 -11.13
N ARG A 3 -5.85 -14.08 -11.87
CA ARG A 3 -5.87 -12.68 -11.38
C ARG A 3 -4.57 -12.06 -10.86
N ARG A 4 -3.78 -11.60 -11.82
CA ARG A 4 -2.79 -10.51 -11.72
C ARG A 4 -3.50 -9.16 -11.49
N THR A 5 -4.06 -8.85 -10.32
CA THR A 5 -4.86 -7.61 -10.12
C THR A 5 -4.31 -6.62 -9.09
N LEU A 6 -3.03 -6.66 -8.73
CA LEU A 6 -2.47 -5.65 -7.81
C LEU A 6 -1.28 -4.85 -8.35
N ALA A 7 -0.88 -5.03 -9.61
CA ALA A 7 0.25 -4.29 -10.18
C ALA A 7 -0.12 -2.95 -10.83
N ILE A 8 -1.41 -2.64 -11.03
CA ILE A 8 -1.81 -1.45 -11.82
C ILE A 8 -1.84 -0.16 -10.97
N VAL A 9 -2.06 -0.24 -9.66
CA VAL A 9 -2.17 0.96 -8.81
C VAL A 9 -0.80 1.53 -8.41
N GLY A 10 0.25 0.69 -8.35
CA GLY A 10 1.56 1.10 -7.87
C GLY A 10 2.27 2.15 -8.74
N TRP A 11 2.02 2.15 -10.06
CA TRP A 11 2.74 3.02 -10.99
C TRP A 11 2.09 4.39 -11.22
N MET A 12 0.81 4.59 -10.90
CA MET A 12 0.20 5.94 -10.95
C MET A 12 0.63 6.84 -9.78
N VAL A 13 1.27 6.29 -8.74
CA VAL A 13 1.70 7.04 -7.55
C VAL A 13 3.00 7.83 -7.77
N VAL A 14 3.79 7.49 -8.79
CA VAL A 14 5.08 8.16 -9.07
C VAL A 14 4.89 9.63 -9.51
N LEU A 15 3.69 10.04 -9.92
CA LEU A 15 3.42 11.43 -10.34
C LEU A 15 2.99 12.39 -9.22
N LEU A 16 2.96 11.97 -7.94
CA LEU A 16 2.33 12.75 -6.85
C LEU A 16 3.23 13.04 -5.63
N VAL A 17 4.54 12.78 -5.68
CA VAL A 17 5.44 13.06 -4.54
C VAL A 17 6.47 14.11 -4.94
N GLY A 18 6.07 15.38 -4.84
CA GLY A 18 7.02 16.48 -4.74
C GLY A 18 7.52 16.58 -3.31
N ALA A 19 8.78 16.21 -3.07
CA ALA A 19 9.51 16.63 -1.89
C ALA A 19 10.38 17.82 -2.30
N SER A 20 10.10 19.01 -1.76
CA SER A 20 11.07 20.11 -1.65
C SER A 20 10.51 21.16 -0.71
N SER A 21 11.05 21.18 0.51
CA SER A 21 10.87 22.26 1.47
C SER A 21 11.91 23.33 1.15
N ARG A 22 11.56 24.30 0.30
CA ARG A 22 12.28 25.57 0.18
C ARG A 22 11.25 26.65 -0.07
N ALA A 23 11.27 27.70 0.76
CA ALA A 23 10.40 28.86 0.62
C ALA A 23 10.76 29.59 -0.70
N GLN A 24 10.04 29.24 -1.75
CA GLN A 24 9.88 29.94 -3.01
C GLN A 24 8.37 30.05 -3.23
N GLU A 25 7.94 31.12 -3.89
CA GLU A 25 6.53 31.42 -4.24
C GLU A 25 5.76 30.16 -4.66
N PRO A 26 4.43 30.08 -4.48
CA PRO A 26 3.68 28.88 -4.84
C PRO A 26 3.68 28.72 -6.37
N GLU A 27 4.77 28.16 -6.90
CA GLU A 27 4.83 27.66 -8.26
C GLU A 27 3.66 26.69 -8.38
N ARG A 28 2.74 27.06 -9.26
CA ARG A 28 1.60 26.21 -9.60
C ARG A 28 2.15 24.83 -9.91
N ALA A 29 1.77 23.84 -9.10
CA ALA A 29 2.20 22.47 -9.33
C ALA A 29 1.87 22.09 -10.80
N PRO A 30 2.82 21.50 -11.55
CA PRO A 30 2.65 21.25 -12.98
C PRO A 30 1.39 20.41 -13.17
N THR A 31 0.60 20.74 -14.19
CA THR A 31 -0.60 20.01 -14.59
C THR A 31 -0.24 18.57 -14.99
N ALA A 32 -1.24 17.68 -15.03
CA ALA A 32 -1.02 16.31 -15.47
C ALA A 32 -0.49 16.24 -16.93
N ALA A 33 -0.89 17.19 -17.78
CA ALA A 33 -0.40 17.30 -19.16
C ALA A 33 1.08 17.69 -19.21
N GLU A 34 1.49 18.71 -18.44
CA GLU A 34 2.90 19.14 -18.37
C GLU A 34 3.80 18.02 -17.82
N ARG A 35 3.35 17.30 -16.78
CA ARG A 35 4.09 16.13 -16.26
C ARG A 35 4.17 15.00 -17.28
N PHE A 36 3.13 14.79 -18.08
CA PHE A 36 3.15 13.79 -19.15
C PHE A 36 4.17 14.18 -20.21
N GLU A 37 4.26 15.46 -20.59
CA GLU A 37 5.21 15.91 -21.60
C GLU A 37 6.67 15.74 -21.20
N GLN A 38 6.96 15.87 -19.90
CA GLN A 38 8.28 15.64 -19.32
C GLN A 38 8.70 14.17 -19.27
N LEU A 39 7.81 13.21 -19.57
CA LEU A 39 8.15 11.79 -19.59
C LEU A 39 8.99 11.43 -20.81
N SER A 40 9.94 10.50 -20.63
CA SER A 40 10.70 9.93 -21.75
C SER A 40 9.76 9.19 -22.72
N PRO A 41 10.16 8.97 -23.99
CA PRO A 41 9.38 8.18 -24.94
C PRO A 41 8.99 6.80 -24.39
N GLU A 42 9.91 6.13 -23.68
CA GLU A 42 9.70 4.81 -23.07
C GLU A 42 8.67 4.89 -21.94
N GLN A 43 8.73 5.93 -21.10
CA GLN A 43 7.76 6.16 -20.03
C GLN A 43 6.36 6.48 -20.58
N LYS A 44 6.28 7.31 -21.64
CA LYS A 44 5.03 7.60 -22.35
C LYS A 44 4.44 6.30 -22.92
N GLU A 45 5.25 5.44 -23.52
CA GLU A 45 4.75 4.16 -24.07
C GLU A 45 4.33 3.17 -22.98
N ALA A 46 5.08 3.06 -21.89
CA ALA A 46 4.68 2.26 -20.75
C ALA A 46 3.32 2.71 -20.17
N LEU A 47 3.10 4.02 -20.08
CA LEU A 47 1.82 4.57 -19.62
C LEU A 47 0.68 4.27 -20.59
N ARG A 48 0.91 4.40 -21.91
CA ARG A 48 -0.06 4.02 -22.95
C ARG A 48 -0.40 2.54 -22.88
N ALA A 49 0.59 1.66 -22.68
CA ALA A 49 0.36 0.23 -22.51
C ALA A 49 -0.53 -0.06 -21.30
N LYS A 50 -0.27 0.59 -20.16
CA LYS A 50 -1.11 0.46 -18.96
C LYS A 50 -2.52 1.00 -19.17
N LEU A 51 -2.69 2.07 -19.95
CA LEU A 51 -4.01 2.58 -20.31
C LEU A 51 -4.78 1.58 -21.19
N ARG A 52 -4.10 0.93 -22.14
CA ARG A 52 -4.70 -0.15 -22.96
C ARG A 52 -5.14 -1.32 -22.08
N GLU A 53 -4.29 -1.76 -21.15
CA GLU A 53 -4.64 -2.81 -20.17
C GLU A 53 -5.87 -2.41 -19.35
N PHE A 54 -5.93 -1.18 -18.84
CA PHE A 54 -7.07 -0.68 -18.06
C PHE A 54 -8.37 -0.66 -18.88
N LYS A 55 -8.31 -0.17 -20.12
CA LYS A 55 -9.48 -0.11 -21.02
C LYS A 55 -10.01 -1.51 -21.38
N ALA A 56 -9.15 -2.52 -21.38
CA ALA A 56 -9.52 -3.91 -21.63
C ALA A 56 -10.17 -4.61 -20.40
N LEU A 57 -10.16 -3.99 -19.22
CA LEU A 57 -10.80 -4.56 -18.04
C LEU A 57 -12.33 -4.49 -18.13
N PRO A 58 -13.08 -5.43 -17.51
CA PRO A 58 -14.52 -5.32 -17.36
C PRO A 58 -14.94 -3.99 -16.70
N GLN A 59 -16.12 -3.46 -17.04
CA GLN A 59 -16.55 -2.15 -16.54
C GLN A 59 -16.54 -2.04 -15.01
N GLU A 60 -16.97 -3.09 -14.30
CA GLU A 60 -16.96 -3.09 -12.83
C GLU A 60 -15.55 -3.00 -12.24
N GLU A 61 -14.58 -3.62 -12.90
CA GLU A 61 -13.17 -3.49 -12.51
C GLU A 61 -12.63 -2.09 -12.78
N GLN A 62 -13.00 -1.49 -13.91
CA GLN A 62 -12.66 -0.10 -14.21
C GLN A 62 -13.24 0.86 -13.17
N LYS A 63 -14.52 0.71 -12.80
CA LYS A 63 -15.19 1.51 -11.78
C LYS A 63 -14.49 1.38 -10.42
N ARG A 64 -14.15 0.15 -10.02
CA ARG A 64 -13.42 -0.10 -8.77
C ARG A 64 -12.06 0.59 -8.73
N ILE A 65 -11.31 0.53 -9.82
CA ILE A 65 -10.00 1.20 -9.91
C ILE A 65 -10.17 2.73 -9.87
N ARG A 66 -11.14 3.31 -10.58
CA ARG A 66 -11.42 4.76 -10.52
C ARG A 66 -11.79 5.21 -9.11
N ALA A 67 -12.69 4.49 -8.44
CA ALA A 67 -13.08 4.80 -7.05
C ALA A 67 -11.89 4.73 -6.07
N ASN A 68 -10.99 3.77 -6.26
CA ASN A 68 -9.75 3.69 -5.47
C ASN A 68 -8.82 4.87 -5.74
N LEU A 69 -8.69 5.31 -6.99
CA LEU A 69 -7.88 6.47 -7.37
C LEU A 69 -8.43 7.75 -6.76
N GLU A 70 -9.75 7.97 -6.83
CA GLU A 70 -10.38 9.13 -6.20
C GLU A 70 -10.16 9.15 -4.69
N ARG A 71 -10.30 8.00 -4.02
CA ARG A 71 -10.01 7.90 -2.58
C ARG A 71 -8.57 8.28 -2.28
N LEU A 72 -7.61 7.81 -3.08
CA LEU A 72 -6.20 8.16 -2.93
C LEU A 72 -5.94 9.66 -3.14
N GLN A 73 -6.60 10.29 -4.10
CA GLN A 73 -6.49 11.74 -4.34
C GLN A 73 -7.02 12.55 -3.16
N ARG A 74 -8.07 12.07 -2.48
CA ARG A 74 -8.65 12.72 -1.29
C ARG A 74 -7.87 12.46 0.01
N MET A 75 -6.92 11.51 0.02
CA MET A 75 -6.11 11.22 1.22
C MET A 75 -5.19 12.39 1.58
N SER A 76 -5.04 12.63 2.89
CA SER A 76 -4.05 13.56 3.43
C SER A 76 -2.61 13.07 3.15
N PRO A 77 -1.59 13.96 3.24
CA PRO A 77 -0.19 13.56 3.13
C PRO A 77 0.20 12.43 4.10
N GLU A 78 -0.28 12.48 5.34
CA GLU A 78 -0.01 11.49 6.38
C GLU A 78 -0.65 10.14 6.07
N GLU A 79 -1.88 10.15 5.55
CA GLU A 79 -2.58 8.94 5.12
C GLU A 79 -1.87 8.28 3.94
N ARG A 80 -1.41 9.08 2.97
CA ARG A 80 -0.60 8.59 1.84
C ARG A 80 0.70 7.99 2.32
N GLU A 81 1.34 8.58 3.33
CA GLU A 81 2.59 8.05 3.87
C GLU A 81 2.38 6.71 4.60
N ARG A 82 1.30 6.60 5.37
CA ARG A 82 0.90 5.32 5.97
C ARG A 82 0.63 4.26 4.91
N LEU A 83 -0.03 4.63 3.81
CA LEU A 83 -0.29 3.72 2.69
C LEU A 83 1.03 3.25 2.04
N ARG A 84 1.99 4.16 1.81
CA ARG A 84 3.32 3.79 1.27
C ARG A 84 4.08 2.86 2.19
N ALA A 85 4.07 3.13 3.51
CA ALA A 85 4.69 2.26 4.50
C ALA A 85 4.07 0.86 4.48
N ASN A 86 2.73 0.77 4.49
CA ASN A 86 2.02 -0.51 4.44
C ASN A 86 2.31 -1.28 3.15
N LEU A 87 2.38 -0.58 2.01
CA LEU A 87 2.72 -1.20 0.72
C LEU A 87 4.17 -1.71 0.70
N SER A 88 5.11 -0.95 1.27
CA SER A 88 6.50 -1.36 1.44
C SER A 88 6.59 -2.64 2.26
N ASP A 89 5.86 -2.71 3.37
CA ASP A 89 5.85 -3.88 4.25
C ASP A 89 5.18 -5.09 3.58
N PHE A 90 4.08 -4.88 2.86
CA PHE A 90 3.46 -5.93 2.06
C PHE A 90 4.40 -6.48 0.98
N ASN A 91 5.14 -5.60 0.29
CA ASN A 91 6.14 -5.99 -0.70
C ASN A 91 7.37 -6.69 -0.09
N ARG A 92 7.55 -6.65 1.23
CA ARG A 92 8.63 -7.38 1.91
C ARG A 92 8.21 -8.78 2.35
N LEU A 93 6.90 -9.07 2.38
CA LEU A 93 6.40 -10.41 2.66
C LEU A 93 6.84 -11.37 1.55
N SER A 94 7.19 -12.60 1.94
CA SER A 94 7.42 -13.70 1.00
C SER A 94 6.15 -14.02 0.20
N PRO A 95 6.27 -14.70 -0.96
CA PRO A 95 5.11 -15.10 -1.73
C PRO A 95 4.07 -15.89 -0.92
N GLY A 96 4.51 -16.82 -0.05
CA GLY A 96 3.64 -17.59 0.84
C GLY A 96 2.94 -16.72 1.89
N GLU A 97 3.65 -15.76 2.50
CA GLU A 97 3.04 -14.82 3.46
C GLU A 97 2.04 -13.88 2.79
N ARG A 98 2.34 -13.38 1.59
CA ARG A 98 1.39 -12.58 0.81
C ARG A 98 0.15 -13.38 0.46
N GLN A 99 0.32 -14.66 0.13
CA GLN A 99 -0.79 -15.55 -0.20
C GLN A 99 -1.66 -15.81 1.02
N LEU A 100 -1.06 -16.17 2.15
CA LEU A 100 -1.77 -16.33 3.42
C LEU A 100 -2.52 -15.05 3.80
N LEU A 101 -1.88 -13.89 3.70
CA LEU A 101 -2.54 -12.62 4.02
C LEU A 101 -3.73 -12.35 3.09
N ARG A 102 -3.61 -12.67 1.80
CA ARG A 102 -4.69 -12.54 0.82
C ARG A 102 -5.85 -13.48 1.13
N GLU A 103 -5.57 -14.72 1.51
CA GLU A 103 -6.56 -15.71 1.92
C GLU A 103 -7.31 -15.25 3.17
N ARG A 104 -6.58 -14.90 4.24
CA ARG A 104 -7.18 -14.39 5.49
C ARG A 104 -7.98 -13.12 5.27
N PHE A 105 -7.51 -12.23 4.40
CA PHE A 105 -8.26 -11.04 4.04
C PHE A 105 -9.52 -11.39 3.24
N GLY A 106 -9.45 -12.35 2.32
CA GLY A 106 -10.61 -12.86 1.60
C GLY A 106 -11.65 -13.48 2.54
N GLU A 107 -11.23 -14.35 3.45
CA GLU A 107 -12.07 -14.91 4.52
C GLU A 107 -12.74 -13.80 5.31
N PHE A 108 -11.96 -12.81 5.77
CA PHE A 108 -12.47 -11.67 6.51
C PHE A 108 -13.49 -10.86 5.69
N GLN A 109 -13.26 -10.63 4.40
CA GLN A 109 -14.20 -9.90 3.54
C GLN A 109 -15.52 -10.65 3.34
N ASN A 110 -15.51 -11.97 3.38
CA ASN A 110 -16.70 -12.81 3.26
C ASN A 110 -17.51 -12.91 4.56
N LEU A 111 -16.96 -12.46 5.69
CA LEU A 111 -17.72 -12.39 6.94
C LEU A 111 -18.87 -11.38 6.85
N SER A 112 -19.96 -11.68 7.56
CA SER A 112 -21.07 -10.73 7.74
C SER A 112 -20.58 -9.44 8.44
N GLN A 113 -21.29 -8.34 8.24
CA GLN A 113 -20.91 -7.06 8.87
C GLN A 113 -20.91 -7.15 10.39
N GLU A 114 -21.84 -7.91 10.98
CA GLU A 114 -21.90 -8.17 12.41
C GLU A 114 -20.65 -8.90 12.89
N ARG A 115 -20.24 -9.99 12.23
CA ARG A 115 -19.01 -10.72 12.60
C ARG A 115 -17.76 -9.87 12.44
N LYS A 116 -17.67 -9.05 11.37
CA LYS A 116 -16.58 -8.08 11.22
C LYS A 116 -16.57 -7.07 12.36
N ALA A 117 -17.72 -6.56 12.78
CA ALA A 117 -17.83 -5.61 13.88
C ALA A 117 -17.41 -6.25 15.22
N GLU A 118 -17.84 -7.47 15.47
CA GLU A 118 -17.46 -8.26 16.65
C GLU A 118 -15.95 -8.51 16.72
N LEU A 119 -15.34 -8.99 15.64
CA LEU A 119 -13.88 -9.19 15.57
C LEU A 119 -13.11 -7.91 15.86
N ARG A 120 -13.55 -6.78 15.29
CA ARG A 120 -12.93 -5.47 15.58
C ARG A 120 -13.13 -5.06 17.03
N LYS A 121 -14.29 -5.34 17.63
CA LYS A 121 -14.56 -5.06 19.05
C LYS A 121 -13.64 -5.88 19.94
N ARG A 122 -13.58 -7.20 19.76
CA ARG A 122 -12.70 -8.10 20.52
C ARG A 122 -11.23 -7.69 20.42
N MET A 123 -10.77 -7.34 19.22
CA MET A 123 -9.39 -6.85 19.03
C MET A 123 -9.14 -5.54 19.80
N ARG A 124 -10.08 -4.59 19.77
CA ARG A 124 -9.96 -3.35 20.55
C ARG A 124 -9.94 -3.61 22.04
N GLU A 125 -10.77 -4.52 22.54
CA GLU A 125 -10.83 -4.89 23.95
C GLU A 125 -9.52 -5.54 24.39
N TYR A 126 -9.03 -6.51 23.62
CA TYR A 126 -7.72 -7.14 23.86
C TYR A 126 -6.59 -6.10 23.95
N LEU A 127 -6.52 -5.18 22.99
CA LEU A 127 -5.48 -4.12 22.99
C LEU A 127 -5.65 -3.10 24.11
N ARG A 128 -6.85 -2.95 24.68
CA ARG A 128 -7.10 -2.10 25.86
C ARG A 128 -6.70 -2.81 27.15
N ALA A 129 -7.07 -4.08 27.28
CA ALA A 129 -6.73 -4.91 28.43
C ALA A 129 -5.23 -5.16 28.56
N HIS A 130 -4.51 -5.17 27.42
CA HIS A 130 -3.08 -5.40 27.34
C HIS A 130 -2.34 -4.16 26.80
N PRO A 131 -2.21 -3.07 27.58
CA PRO A 131 -1.55 -1.84 27.12
C PRO A 131 -0.11 -2.06 26.67
N GLU A 132 0.60 -3.02 27.29
CA GLU A 132 1.93 -3.49 26.92
C GLU A 132 1.96 -4.08 25.51
N ARG A 133 0.89 -4.78 25.07
CA ARG A 133 0.80 -5.28 23.69
C ARG A 133 0.67 -4.13 22.70
N ARG A 134 -0.13 -3.12 23.06
CA ARG A 134 -0.27 -1.90 22.25
C ARG A 134 1.05 -1.14 22.18
N GLU A 135 1.76 -1.02 23.29
CA GLU A 135 3.07 -0.39 23.35
C GLU A 135 4.13 -1.16 22.57
N GLN A 136 4.21 -2.47 22.77
CA GLN A 136 5.08 -3.37 22.00
C GLN A 136 4.83 -3.21 20.50
N MET A 137 3.58 -3.12 20.07
CA MET A 137 3.26 -2.93 18.65
C MET A 137 3.69 -1.56 18.13
N ARG A 138 3.49 -0.49 18.92
CA ARG A 138 3.99 0.86 18.58
C ARG A 138 5.52 0.89 18.54
N GLU A 139 6.18 0.26 19.49
CA GLU A 139 7.63 0.21 19.57
C GLU A 139 8.22 -0.61 18.43
N ASN A 140 7.67 -1.78 18.13
CA ASN A 140 8.06 -2.59 16.98
C ASN A 140 7.94 -1.78 15.69
N LEU A 141 6.85 -1.02 15.53
CA LEU A 141 6.66 -0.14 14.37
C LEU A 141 7.67 1.02 14.36
N ARG A 142 7.97 1.63 15.51
CA ARG A 142 9.00 2.69 15.63
C ARG A 142 10.37 2.17 15.23
N ARG A 143 10.79 1.05 15.83
CA ARG A 143 12.06 0.37 15.51
C ARG A 143 12.10 0.00 14.03
N TRP A 144 11.04 -0.61 13.50
CA TRP A 144 10.95 -0.96 12.09
C TRP A 144 11.15 0.24 11.16
N ARG A 145 10.51 1.38 11.45
CA ARG A 145 10.67 2.62 10.67
C ARG A 145 12.09 3.18 10.70
N GLN A 146 12.83 2.96 11.78
CA GLN A 146 14.21 3.43 11.95
C GLN A 146 15.25 2.52 11.24
N LEU A 147 14.91 1.26 10.98
CA LEU A 147 15.83 0.34 10.30
C LEU A 147 16.04 0.71 8.83
N SER A 148 17.27 0.55 8.34
CA SER A 148 17.57 0.62 6.91
C SER A 148 16.93 -0.57 6.15
N PRO A 149 16.76 -0.47 4.82
CA PRO A 149 16.26 -1.58 4.02
C PRO A 149 17.02 -2.91 4.25
N GLU A 150 18.35 -2.83 4.39
CA GLU A 150 19.27 -3.96 4.61
C GLU A 150 19.07 -4.57 6.00
N GLN A 151 19.02 -3.74 7.05
CA GLN A 151 18.77 -4.21 8.41
C GLN A 151 17.39 -4.87 8.55
N ARG A 152 16.37 -4.33 7.87
CA ARG A 152 15.05 -4.98 7.82
C ARG A 152 15.12 -6.33 7.11
N GLN A 153 15.96 -6.47 6.09
CA GLN A 153 16.12 -7.72 5.34
C GLN A 153 16.76 -8.80 6.21
N GLU A 154 17.84 -8.46 6.91
CA GLU A 154 18.51 -9.37 7.84
C GLU A 154 17.57 -9.87 8.95
N LEU A 155 16.80 -8.97 9.56
CA LEU A 155 15.79 -9.33 10.56
C LEU A 155 14.74 -10.30 10.02
N ARG A 156 14.30 -10.11 8.77
CA ARG A 156 13.37 -11.05 8.11
C ARG A 156 14.00 -12.42 7.93
N ASP A 157 15.27 -12.47 7.54
CA ASP A 157 15.96 -13.74 7.26
C ASP A 157 16.19 -14.54 8.54
N ARG A 158 16.60 -13.87 9.63
CA ARG A 158 16.67 -14.50 10.97
C ARG A 158 15.32 -15.04 11.45
N MET A 159 14.23 -14.31 11.22
CA MET A 159 12.89 -14.77 11.58
C MET A 159 12.44 -15.98 10.74
N ARG A 160 12.82 -16.02 9.47
CA ARG A 160 12.55 -17.18 8.58
C ARG A 160 13.32 -18.42 9.02
N GLU A 161 14.59 -18.27 9.38
CA GLU A 161 15.40 -19.39 9.89
C GLU A 161 14.85 -19.95 11.20
N ARG A 162 14.45 -19.08 12.13
CA ARG A 162 13.81 -19.50 13.39
C ARG A 162 12.51 -20.29 13.20
N ARG A 163 11.75 -20.01 12.13
CA ARG A 163 10.51 -20.74 11.82
C ARG A 163 10.73 -22.07 11.11
N ARG A 164 11.94 -22.32 10.59
CA ARG A 164 12.32 -23.55 9.90
C ARG A 164 13.00 -24.58 10.80
N ARG A 165 13.44 -24.15 11.99
CA ARG A 165 13.92 -25.02 13.07
C ARG A 165 12.76 -25.39 13.96
#